data_AF-A0A9P9FC90-F1
#
_entry.id   AF-A0A9P9FC90-F1
#
_cell.length_a   1.000
_cell.length_b   1.000
_cell.length_c   1.000
_cell.angle_alpha   90.00
_cell.angle_beta   90.00
_cell.angle_gamma   90.00
#
_symmetry.space_group_name_H-M   'P 1'
#
loop_
_entity.id
_entity.type
_entity.pdbx_description
1 polymer ?
#
loop_
_entity_poly.entity_id
_entity_poly.type
_entity_poly.pdbx_seq_one_letter_code
_entity_poly.pdbx_strand_id
1 'polypeptide(L)'
;MEDDGPRPPAAIKATGTPSDVVIYCPKTRGVEYSLYWYHLADVPEYLICTRCHADHIEGTSLASQVERVKRPDGVVSKCSFWYPRVKEVLWPQAVQNNDMGPLRDFMKKRLSIPSCAGRAVVKGADGIKWYGMKENEINGLIGCEACYEDHVAGTAFQDNFTQYREQGADDPWVCDLALPYLSSAVLKMAKEDDWTGFVEAANRRLLLPLCEGKSIRISAVNWYLTRRTIDELHICEACYLDKLALTRFGDEFEVHVPAQGLDNWIANFGREWTCNLSNGNIPMSVTLDLAIYRRDFNVFWNAAKVITSLVPCTANGIIRGNWWTLVGGCDGLSVCEACHAGILLTTSLDQFFEPVERDREATIICTFCAASPRFTQFINKLSEAEDRRVFSYYADFVKRLAGVPTCPGIGFRKEGLWWGYPEALACNDCFMTFVIDTPLGDSVPVKAVSDERPLCCQMWSPRMRNMWLQACEAGVPGPDESTAALDEFRAFGKRRMEVYNEVMPQIEFIKGMREIKMMNAMNQGMLSVMYSGMNSFAAVSGTTDGNLHGNSSLGWYETEHGATSAQMRNNMQAGMADANRADDWVRLAQLTTIWKEVE
;
A
#
# COMPACT_ATOMS: atom_id res chain seq x y z
N MET A 1 -12.00 -21.54 28.00
CA MET A 1 -13.15 -21.76 27.09
C MET A 1 -13.37 -20.45 26.36
N GLU A 2 -12.77 -20.27 25.20
CA GLU A 2 -13.14 -19.13 24.34
C GLU A 2 -14.53 -19.41 23.79
N ASP A 3 -15.47 -18.48 23.98
CA ASP A 3 -16.78 -18.52 23.35
C ASP A 3 -16.60 -18.56 21.82
N ASP A 4 -16.88 -19.71 21.21
CA ASP A 4 -16.58 -20.01 19.81
C ASP A 4 -17.67 -19.51 18.85
N GLY A 5 -18.68 -18.81 19.38
CA GLY A 5 -19.78 -18.24 18.61
C GLY A 5 -19.41 -16.98 17.80
N PRO A 6 -20.33 -16.54 16.92
CA PRO A 6 -20.21 -15.27 16.20
C PRO A 6 -20.09 -14.09 17.17
N ARG A 7 -19.18 -13.16 16.87
CA ARG A 7 -19.03 -11.92 17.64
C ARG A 7 -19.94 -10.82 17.08
N PRO A 8 -20.64 -10.05 17.94
CA PRO A 8 -21.52 -9.00 17.46
C PRO A 8 -20.74 -7.87 16.78
N PRO A 9 -21.39 -7.10 15.87
CA PRO A 9 -20.82 -5.89 15.32
C PRO A 9 -20.50 -4.89 16.43
N ALA A 10 -19.39 -4.17 16.28
CA ALA A 10 -19.02 -3.14 17.23
C ALA A 10 -19.84 -1.86 16.98
N ALA A 11 -20.45 -1.32 18.03
CA ALA A 11 -21.18 -0.07 17.93
C ALA A 11 -20.22 1.13 17.80
N ILE A 12 -20.48 2.00 16.84
CA ILE A 12 -19.79 3.26 16.61
C ILE A 12 -20.80 4.39 16.80
N LYS A 13 -20.42 5.43 17.55
CA LYS A 13 -21.28 6.59 17.82
C LYS A 13 -21.03 7.67 16.77
N ALA A 14 -22.04 8.49 16.47
CA ALA A 14 -21.86 9.65 15.58
C ALA A 14 -20.85 10.65 16.15
N THR A 15 -21.01 11.03 17.42
CA THR A 15 -20.19 12.00 18.16
C THR A 15 -20.00 11.54 19.62
N GLY A 16 -19.08 12.17 20.35
CA GLY A 16 -18.91 12.01 21.80
C GLY A 16 -17.51 11.58 22.22
N THR A 17 -17.39 11.12 23.47
CA THR A 17 -16.11 10.69 24.04
C THR A 17 -15.61 9.39 23.38
N PRO A 18 -14.33 9.35 22.95
CA PRO A 18 -13.71 8.12 22.44
C PRO A 18 -13.81 6.94 23.40
N SER A 19 -13.91 5.74 22.85
CA SER A 19 -13.75 4.49 23.60
C SER A 19 -12.31 4.32 24.06
N ASP A 20 -12.15 3.86 25.30
CA ASP A 20 -10.83 3.50 25.84
C ASP A 20 -10.27 2.22 25.22
N VAL A 21 -11.15 1.32 24.78
CA VAL A 21 -10.78 0.02 24.22
C VAL A 21 -11.10 -0.01 22.72
N VAL A 22 -10.08 -0.27 21.91
CA VAL A 22 -10.21 -0.42 20.45
C VAL A 22 -11.03 -1.67 20.11
N ILE A 23 -11.65 -1.69 18.92
CA ILE A 23 -12.50 -2.81 18.49
C ILE A 23 -11.65 -4.06 18.28
N TYR A 24 -10.55 -3.92 17.56
CA TYR A 24 -9.65 -5.01 17.18
C TYR A 24 -8.19 -4.61 17.46
N CYS A 25 -7.34 -5.60 17.69
CA CYS A 25 -5.90 -5.36 17.81
C CYS A 25 -5.37 -4.80 16.48
N PRO A 26 -4.62 -3.67 16.47
CA PRO A 26 -4.02 -3.13 15.25
C PRO A 26 -2.92 -4.03 14.69
N LYS A 27 -2.44 -5.04 15.44
CA LYS A 27 -1.37 -5.96 15.05
C LYS A 27 -0.12 -5.16 14.63
N THR A 28 0.31 -5.34 13.39
CA THR A 28 1.45 -4.65 12.75
C THR A 28 1.10 -3.30 12.16
N ARG A 29 -0.19 -2.89 12.11
CA ARG A 29 -0.60 -1.56 11.63
C ARG A 29 -0.03 -0.48 12.56
N GLY A 30 0.71 0.46 11.97
CA GLY A 30 1.14 1.67 12.65
C GLY A 30 -0.05 2.59 12.92
N VAL A 31 -0.26 2.94 14.17
CA VAL A 31 -1.29 3.89 14.61
C VAL A 31 -0.60 5.22 14.90
N GLU A 32 -0.96 6.25 14.15
CA GLU A 32 -0.36 7.60 14.25
C GLU A 32 -1.25 8.60 15.00
N TYR A 33 -2.39 8.17 15.53
CA TYR A 33 -3.29 9.00 16.31
C TYR A 33 -3.34 8.55 17.77
N SER A 34 -3.74 9.48 18.63
CA SER A 34 -3.68 9.32 20.08
C SER A 34 -4.70 8.29 20.56
N LEU A 35 -4.18 7.17 21.06
CA LEU A 35 -4.92 6.12 21.75
C LEU A 35 -4.26 5.79 23.09
N TYR A 36 -5.01 5.07 23.92
CA TYR A 36 -4.45 4.42 25.09
C TYR A 36 -3.75 3.12 24.71
N TRP A 37 -2.66 2.84 25.40
CA TRP A 37 -1.83 1.65 25.28
C TRP A 37 -1.43 1.18 26.68
N TYR A 38 -0.84 0.00 26.76
CA TYR A 38 -0.23 -0.54 27.96
C TYR A 38 1.23 -0.91 27.69
N HIS A 39 2.08 -0.86 28.70
CA HIS A 39 3.47 -1.34 28.64
C HIS A 39 3.94 -1.80 30.03
N LEU A 40 5.13 -2.39 30.10
CA LEU A 40 5.81 -2.60 31.39
C LEU A 40 6.61 -1.35 31.76
N ALA A 41 6.69 -1.03 33.05
CA ALA A 41 7.38 0.18 33.54
C ALA A 41 8.86 0.25 33.11
N ASP A 42 9.54 -0.90 33.01
CA ASP A 42 10.95 -1.01 32.61
C ASP A 42 11.15 -1.31 31.11
N VAL A 43 10.08 -1.44 30.34
CA VAL A 43 10.11 -1.59 28.87
C VAL A 43 9.02 -0.71 28.23
N PRO A 44 9.08 0.62 28.39
CA PRO A 44 8.01 1.53 27.98
C PRO A 44 7.81 1.62 26.46
N GLU A 45 8.79 1.24 25.66
CA GLU A 45 8.70 1.22 24.19
C GLU A 45 7.95 0.00 23.66
N TYR A 46 7.78 -1.06 24.47
CA TYR A 46 7.05 -2.27 24.08
C TYR A 46 5.56 -2.11 24.36
N LEU A 47 4.80 -1.71 23.33
CA LEU A 47 3.40 -1.36 23.48
C LEU A 47 2.44 -2.55 23.30
N ILE A 48 1.41 -2.56 24.13
CA ILE A 48 0.29 -3.50 24.15
C ILE A 48 -0.98 -2.69 23.89
N CYS A 49 -1.77 -3.04 22.87
CA CYS A 49 -3.02 -2.33 22.60
C CYS A 49 -4.08 -2.64 23.67
N THR A 50 -5.05 -1.74 23.84
CA THR A 50 -6.14 -1.89 24.82
C THR A 50 -7.01 -3.12 24.59
N ARG A 51 -7.16 -3.58 23.33
CA ARG A 51 -7.87 -4.83 23.03
C ARG A 51 -7.13 -6.07 23.52
N CYS A 52 -5.81 -6.18 23.28
CA CYS A 52 -5.01 -7.27 23.80
C CYS A 52 -4.96 -7.28 25.32
N HIS A 53 -4.89 -6.10 25.95
CA HIS A 53 -4.99 -5.99 27.40
C HIS A 53 -6.33 -6.54 27.91
N ALA A 54 -7.45 -6.05 27.37
CA ALA A 54 -8.78 -6.47 27.81
C ALA A 54 -9.09 -7.94 27.52
N ASP A 55 -8.57 -8.52 26.42
CA ASP A 55 -8.78 -9.93 26.08
C ASP A 55 -7.91 -10.90 26.88
N HIS A 56 -6.66 -10.51 27.20
CA HIS A 56 -5.65 -11.47 27.63
C HIS A 56 -4.99 -11.14 28.98
N ILE A 57 -5.06 -9.89 29.44
CA ILE A 57 -4.28 -9.41 30.58
C ILE A 57 -5.16 -9.02 31.77
N GLU A 58 -6.23 -8.25 31.54
CA GLU A 58 -7.05 -7.62 32.58
C GLU A 58 -7.58 -8.60 33.64
N GLY A 59 -7.93 -9.84 33.24
CA GLY A 59 -8.42 -10.89 34.13
C GLY A 59 -7.35 -11.75 34.82
N THR A 60 -6.07 -11.39 34.73
CA THR A 60 -4.95 -12.22 35.24
C THR A 60 -4.31 -11.64 36.49
N SER A 61 -3.55 -12.45 37.24
CA SER A 61 -2.77 -11.98 38.41
C SER A 61 -1.69 -10.96 38.05
N LEU A 62 -1.30 -10.90 36.77
CA LEU A 62 -0.23 -10.07 36.25
C LEU A 62 -0.72 -8.71 35.71
N ALA A 63 -2.04 -8.45 35.72
CA ALA A 63 -2.62 -7.22 35.20
C ALA A 63 -2.04 -5.95 35.86
N SER A 64 -1.70 -6.02 37.15
CA SER A 64 -1.12 -4.89 37.89
C SER A 64 0.30 -4.52 37.47
N GLN A 65 0.99 -5.38 36.69
CA GLN A 65 2.37 -5.11 36.25
C GLN A 65 2.45 -4.30 34.96
N VAL A 66 1.32 -4.10 34.26
CA VAL A 66 1.26 -3.27 33.06
C VAL A 66 0.63 -1.92 33.36
N GLU A 67 1.26 -0.87 32.87
CA GLU A 67 0.86 0.51 33.09
C GLU A 67 0.14 1.06 31.87
N ARG A 68 -0.93 1.81 32.11
CA ARG A 68 -1.71 2.46 31.05
C ARG A 68 -1.05 3.79 30.68
N VAL A 69 -0.80 3.99 29.39
CA VAL A 69 -0.24 5.23 28.83
C VAL A 69 -1.08 5.77 27.68
N LYS A 70 -1.16 7.09 27.53
CA LYS A 70 -1.72 7.72 26.34
C LYS A 70 -0.58 8.14 25.42
N ARG A 71 -0.56 7.61 24.19
CA ARG A 71 0.43 8.01 23.18
C ARG A 71 -0.07 9.27 22.46
N PRO A 72 0.80 10.25 22.16
CA PRO A 72 0.40 11.48 21.47
C PRO A 72 0.12 11.21 19.98
N ASP A 73 -0.59 12.14 19.33
CA ASP A 73 -0.76 12.15 17.88
C ASP A 73 0.61 12.33 17.17
N GLY A 74 0.74 11.80 15.97
CA GLY A 74 1.97 11.81 15.15
C GLY A 74 3.01 10.76 15.53
N VAL A 75 2.86 10.06 16.67
CA VAL A 75 3.80 9.02 17.11
C VAL A 75 3.28 7.64 16.76
N VAL A 76 3.94 7.00 15.77
CA VAL A 76 3.62 5.64 15.32
C VAL A 76 3.69 4.66 16.48
N SER A 77 2.56 4.04 16.79
CA SER A 77 2.40 3.04 17.84
C SER A 77 1.89 1.72 17.24
N LYS A 78 2.40 0.57 17.69
CA LYS A 78 2.00 -0.76 17.19
C LYS A 78 1.81 -1.73 18.34
N CYS A 79 0.98 -2.75 18.16
CA CYS A 79 0.77 -3.76 19.21
C CYS A 79 1.79 -4.89 19.06
N SER A 80 2.75 -4.96 19.97
CA SER A 80 3.74 -6.03 19.98
C SER A 80 3.27 -7.27 20.74
N PHE A 81 2.23 -7.17 21.58
CA PHE A 81 1.60 -8.34 22.20
C PHE A 81 0.94 -9.30 21.20
N TRP A 82 0.70 -8.84 19.97
CA TRP A 82 0.11 -9.65 18.91
C TRP A 82 1.04 -10.80 18.45
N TYR A 83 2.35 -10.71 18.70
CA TYR A 83 3.29 -11.72 18.20
C TYR A 83 2.93 -13.11 18.75
N PRO A 84 2.86 -14.14 17.87
CA PRO A 84 2.47 -15.49 18.26
C PRO A 84 3.28 -16.06 19.43
N ARG A 85 4.61 -15.88 19.44
CA ARG A 85 5.44 -16.30 20.57
C ARG A 85 5.02 -15.67 21.90
N VAL A 86 4.58 -14.41 21.90
CA VAL A 86 4.05 -13.76 23.10
C VAL A 86 2.73 -14.37 23.48
N LYS A 87 1.78 -14.41 22.55
CA LYS A 87 0.40 -14.82 22.83
C LYS A 87 0.26 -16.31 23.17
N GLU A 88 1.03 -17.17 22.52
CA GLU A 88 0.86 -18.62 22.59
C GLU A 88 1.87 -19.31 23.51
N VAL A 89 3.02 -18.70 23.79
CA VAL A 89 4.10 -19.32 24.59
C VAL A 89 4.40 -18.50 25.84
N LEU A 90 4.95 -17.29 25.67
CA LEU A 90 5.52 -16.52 26.79
C LEU A 90 4.45 -16.01 27.77
N TRP A 91 3.33 -15.50 27.27
CA TRP A 91 2.25 -15.00 28.12
C TRP A 91 1.54 -16.11 28.91
N PRO A 92 1.10 -17.22 28.30
CA PRO A 92 0.54 -18.35 29.06
C PRO A 92 1.50 -18.87 30.14
N GLN A 93 2.79 -19.02 29.82
CA GLN A 93 3.81 -19.43 30.80
C GLN A 93 3.97 -18.42 31.93
N ALA A 94 3.97 -17.11 31.61
CA ALA A 94 4.08 -16.07 32.61
C ALA A 94 2.90 -16.10 33.59
N VAL A 95 1.67 -16.23 33.09
CA VAL A 95 0.47 -16.34 33.92
C VAL A 95 0.49 -17.61 34.76
N GLN A 96 0.86 -18.75 34.18
CA GLN A 96 0.90 -20.04 34.88
C GLN A 96 1.92 -20.05 36.02
N ASN A 97 3.12 -19.48 35.79
CA ASN A 97 4.20 -19.45 36.77
C ASN A 97 4.16 -18.20 37.66
N ASN A 98 3.27 -17.26 37.36
CA ASN A 98 3.23 -15.92 37.94
C ASN A 98 4.58 -15.19 37.85
N ASP A 99 5.28 -15.35 36.72
CA ASP A 99 6.62 -14.82 36.48
C ASP A 99 6.71 -14.13 35.11
N MET A 100 7.00 -12.82 35.11
CA MET A 100 7.14 -12.00 33.90
C MET A 100 8.57 -11.96 33.35
N GLY A 101 9.55 -12.59 34.01
CA GLY A 101 10.96 -12.55 33.64
C GLY A 101 11.22 -12.94 32.17
N PRO A 102 10.82 -14.14 31.73
CA PRO A 102 11.06 -14.58 30.35
C PRO A 102 10.42 -13.68 29.29
N LEU A 103 9.21 -13.19 29.56
CA LEU A 103 8.52 -12.26 28.66
C LEU A 103 9.23 -10.91 28.59
N ARG A 104 9.70 -10.39 29.72
CA ARG A 104 10.45 -9.12 29.82
C ARG A 104 11.78 -9.19 29.08
N ASP A 105 12.51 -10.30 29.19
CA ASP A 105 13.75 -10.53 28.46
C ASP A 105 13.50 -10.59 26.95
N PHE A 106 12.43 -11.26 26.52
CA PHE A 106 12.00 -11.25 25.14
C PHE A 106 11.64 -9.84 24.65
N MET A 107 10.88 -9.06 25.42
CA MET A 107 10.49 -7.69 25.05
C MET A 107 11.73 -6.80 24.82
N LYS A 108 12.71 -6.85 25.73
CA LYS A 108 13.97 -6.10 25.61
C LYS A 108 14.77 -6.53 24.38
N LYS A 109 14.94 -7.85 24.18
CA LYS A 109 15.60 -8.40 22.99
C LYS A 109 14.89 -7.96 21.72
N ARG A 110 13.56 -8.05 21.67
CA ARG A 110 12.77 -7.77 20.47
C ARG A 110 12.86 -6.32 20.02
N LEU A 111 12.97 -5.38 20.96
CA LEU A 111 13.18 -3.95 20.67
C LEU A 111 14.55 -3.66 20.03
N SER A 112 15.57 -4.47 20.32
CA SER A 112 16.88 -4.36 19.66
C SER A 112 16.94 -4.95 18.24
N ILE A 113 15.89 -5.65 17.81
CA ILE A 113 15.84 -6.32 16.51
C ILE A 113 15.01 -5.47 15.53
N PRO A 114 15.57 -5.10 14.35
CA PRO A 114 14.83 -4.40 13.32
C PRO A 114 13.50 -5.09 12.98
N SER A 115 12.47 -4.30 12.63
CA SER A 115 11.21 -4.90 12.17
C SER A 115 11.40 -5.56 10.82
N CYS A 116 10.70 -6.66 10.57
CA CYS A 116 10.72 -7.32 9.27
C CYS A 116 10.25 -6.33 8.18
N ALA A 117 11.02 -6.21 7.09
CA ALA A 117 10.67 -5.41 5.92
C ALA A 117 9.56 -6.04 5.05
N GLY A 118 8.98 -7.15 5.52
CA GLY A 118 7.97 -7.91 4.80
C GLY A 118 8.56 -8.56 3.55
N ARG A 119 7.93 -8.28 2.41
CA ARG A 119 8.36 -8.75 1.09
C ARG A 119 9.22 -7.73 0.33
N ALA A 120 9.59 -6.62 0.98
CA ALA A 120 10.53 -5.68 0.37
C ALA A 120 11.93 -6.31 0.27
N VAL A 121 12.62 -5.99 -0.82
CA VAL A 121 14.03 -6.37 -1.00
C VAL A 121 14.88 -5.52 -0.06
N VAL A 122 15.68 -6.18 0.74
CA VAL A 122 16.63 -5.56 1.69
C VAL A 122 18.06 -5.89 1.27
N LYS A 123 19.00 -5.02 1.65
CA LYS A 123 20.43 -5.14 1.33
C LYS A 123 21.24 -5.34 2.61
N GLY A 124 22.49 -5.80 2.50
CA GLY A 124 23.36 -6.06 3.65
C GLY A 124 23.59 -4.84 4.55
N ALA A 125 23.51 -3.62 4.00
CA ALA A 125 23.62 -2.37 4.75
C ALA A 125 22.53 -2.16 5.81
N ASP A 126 21.39 -2.88 5.71
CA ASP A 126 20.27 -2.79 6.65
C ASP A 126 20.55 -3.53 7.97
N GLY A 127 21.67 -4.28 8.06
CA GLY A 127 22.12 -4.93 9.29
C GLY A 127 21.21 -6.05 9.79
N ILE A 128 20.37 -6.60 8.91
CA ILE A 128 19.41 -7.66 9.24
C ILE A 128 20.16 -8.99 9.33
N LYS A 129 19.95 -9.71 10.45
CA LYS A 129 20.39 -11.10 10.56
C LYS A 129 19.35 -12.04 9.97
N TRP A 130 19.82 -13.15 9.43
CA TRP A 130 19.01 -14.11 8.70
C TRP A 130 19.14 -15.49 9.31
N TYR A 131 18.06 -16.26 9.20
CA TYR A 131 17.94 -17.63 9.65
C TYR A 131 17.47 -18.48 8.48
N GLY A 132 18.10 -19.64 8.30
CA GLY A 132 17.75 -20.61 7.28
C GLY A 132 17.54 -21.99 7.89
N MET A 133 17.04 -22.92 7.08
CA MET A 133 16.87 -24.31 7.51
C MET A 133 18.23 -24.99 7.63
N LYS A 134 18.46 -25.67 8.76
CA LYS A 134 19.75 -26.27 9.10
C LYS A 134 20.23 -27.29 8.06
N GLU A 135 19.32 -28.16 7.61
CA GLU A 135 19.61 -29.17 6.59
C GLU A 135 19.26 -28.69 5.16
N ASN A 136 18.89 -27.40 5.01
CA ASN A 136 18.52 -26.76 3.75
C ASN A 136 17.47 -27.56 2.94
N GLU A 137 16.47 -28.15 3.62
CA GLU A 137 15.45 -28.98 2.96
C GLU A 137 14.60 -28.18 1.95
N ILE A 138 14.50 -26.86 2.15
CA ILE A 138 13.99 -25.91 1.16
C ILE A 138 15.14 -25.02 0.74
N ASN A 139 15.61 -25.23 -0.49
CA ASN A 139 16.77 -24.53 -1.00
C ASN A 139 16.54 -23.01 -1.03
N GLY A 140 17.32 -22.28 -0.24
CA GLY A 140 17.32 -20.82 -0.21
C GLY A 140 16.20 -20.19 0.64
N LEU A 141 15.43 -20.98 1.39
CA LEU A 141 14.45 -20.43 2.33
C LEU A 141 15.18 -19.66 3.44
N ILE A 142 14.83 -18.39 3.58
CA ILE A 142 15.39 -17.52 4.62
C ILE A 142 14.31 -16.72 5.34
N GLY A 143 14.50 -16.51 6.63
CA GLY A 143 13.71 -15.62 7.47
C GLY A 143 14.60 -14.61 8.19
N CYS A 144 14.15 -13.35 8.29
CA CYS A 144 14.86 -12.37 9.12
C CYS A 144 14.75 -12.72 10.61
N GLU A 145 15.68 -12.21 11.42
CA GLU A 145 15.73 -12.40 12.89
C GLU A 145 14.40 -12.05 13.56
N ALA A 146 13.70 -11.00 13.09
CA ALA A 146 12.36 -10.66 13.57
C ALA A 146 11.34 -11.80 13.36
N CYS A 147 11.23 -12.32 12.14
CA CYS A 147 10.29 -13.40 11.86
C CYS A 147 10.66 -14.70 12.58
N TYR A 148 11.96 -14.99 12.71
CA TYR A 148 12.42 -16.13 13.50
C TYR A 148 12.01 -15.98 14.98
N GLU A 149 12.32 -14.84 15.60
CA GLU A 149 12.00 -14.62 17.02
C GLU A 149 10.49 -14.54 17.30
N ASP A 150 9.69 -14.04 16.34
CA ASP A 150 8.25 -13.82 16.51
C ASP A 150 7.41 -15.10 16.22
N HIS A 151 7.88 -15.97 15.33
CA HIS A 151 7.11 -17.14 14.83
C HIS A 151 7.75 -18.52 15.04
N VAL A 152 9.08 -18.63 15.06
CA VAL A 152 9.79 -19.92 15.08
C VAL A 152 10.36 -20.22 16.46
N ALA A 153 11.03 -19.24 17.07
CA ALA A 153 11.67 -19.41 18.37
C ALA A 153 10.63 -19.75 19.46
N GLY A 154 10.96 -20.72 20.31
CA GLY A 154 10.06 -21.26 21.33
C GLY A 154 9.05 -22.29 20.81
N THR A 155 9.09 -22.67 19.52
CA THR A 155 8.30 -23.77 18.97
C THR A 155 9.14 -25.04 18.82
N ALA A 156 8.51 -26.19 18.55
CA ALA A 156 9.21 -27.45 18.27
C ALA A 156 10.17 -27.35 17.07
N PHE A 157 9.94 -26.40 16.15
CA PHE A 157 10.78 -26.22 14.96
C PHE A 157 12.03 -25.38 15.20
N GLN A 158 12.23 -24.81 16.40
CA GLN A 158 13.34 -23.90 16.67
C GLN A 158 14.71 -24.48 16.27
N ASP A 159 14.94 -25.76 16.56
CA ASP A 159 16.23 -26.42 16.37
C ASP A 159 16.49 -26.84 14.91
N ASN A 160 15.45 -26.76 14.05
CA ASN A 160 15.57 -26.99 12.61
C ASN A 160 16.03 -25.73 11.85
N PHE A 161 16.11 -24.59 12.53
CA PHE A 161 16.62 -23.34 11.97
C PHE A 161 17.96 -22.98 12.60
N THR A 162 18.85 -22.43 11.79
CA THR A 162 20.15 -21.91 12.24
C THR A 162 20.40 -20.54 11.64
N GLN A 163 21.30 -19.78 12.26
CA GLN A 163 21.74 -18.50 11.69
C GLN A 163 22.33 -18.77 10.30
N TYR A 164 21.82 -18.04 9.31
CA TYR A 164 22.28 -18.12 7.94
C TYR A 164 23.57 -17.30 7.74
N ARG A 165 24.17 -17.42 6.56
CA ARG A 165 25.36 -16.63 6.23
C ARG A 165 25.05 -15.13 6.25
N GLU A 166 26.09 -14.32 6.43
CA GLU A 166 25.97 -12.87 6.29
C GLU A 166 25.58 -12.50 4.87
N GLN A 167 24.70 -11.50 4.76
CA GLN A 167 24.25 -10.95 3.49
C GLN A 167 25.36 -10.09 2.89
N GLY A 168 25.73 -10.33 1.63
CA GLY A 168 26.64 -9.44 0.93
C GLY A 168 26.09 -8.01 0.84
N ALA A 169 26.97 -7.01 0.75
CA ALA A 169 26.58 -5.60 0.79
C ALA A 169 25.49 -5.24 -0.24
N ASP A 170 25.54 -5.85 -1.43
CA ASP A 170 24.60 -5.63 -2.53
C ASP A 170 23.65 -6.80 -2.80
N ASP A 171 23.70 -7.87 -2.00
CA ASP A 171 22.85 -9.04 -2.21
C ASP A 171 21.38 -8.69 -1.93
N PRO A 172 20.46 -8.89 -2.89
CA PRO A 172 19.04 -8.59 -2.68
C PRO A 172 18.33 -9.78 -2.02
N TRP A 173 18.01 -9.68 -0.73
CA TRP A 173 17.27 -10.73 -0.01
C TRP A 173 15.86 -10.30 0.36
N VAL A 174 14.96 -11.27 0.49
CA VAL A 174 13.56 -11.07 0.90
C VAL A 174 13.24 -12.10 1.98
N CYS A 175 12.46 -11.71 2.99
CA CYS A 175 12.05 -12.63 4.05
C CYS A 175 10.91 -13.54 3.55
N ASP A 176 11.16 -14.85 3.50
CA ASP A 176 10.15 -15.84 3.12
C ASP A 176 9.16 -16.09 4.24
N LEU A 177 9.63 -16.09 5.50
CA LEU A 177 8.76 -16.16 6.69
C LEU A 177 7.84 -14.95 6.85
N ALA A 178 8.01 -13.89 6.04
CA ALA A 178 7.06 -12.78 5.99
C ALA A 178 5.78 -13.13 5.21
N LEU A 179 5.76 -14.25 4.48
CA LEU A 179 4.54 -14.73 3.84
C LEU A 179 3.53 -15.19 4.91
N PRO A 180 2.28 -14.70 4.88
CA PRO A 180 1.26 -15.06 5.87
C PRO A 180 1.04 -16.57 6.00
N TYR A 181 1.06 -17.31 4.88
CA TYR A 181 0.91 -18.76 4.91
C TYR A 181 2.06 -19.45 5.63
N LEU A 182 3.32 -19.08 5.33
CA LEU A 182 4.50 -19.72 5.95
C LEU A 182 4.54 -19.45 7.46
N SER A 183 4.36 -18.18 7.87
CA SER A 183 4.32 -17.83 9.30
C SER A 183 3.18 -18.53 10.04
N SER A 184 2.00 -18.70 9.43
CA SER A 184 0.89 -19.44 10.02
C SER A 184 1.12 -20.96 10.02
N ALA A 185 1.78 -21.49 9.00
CA ALA A 185 2.11 -22.91 8.87
C ALA A 185 3.10 -23.34 9.96
N VAL A 186 4.16 -22.54 10.21
CA VAL A 186 5.08 -22.77 11.33
C VAL A 186 4.31 -22.93 12.63
N LEU A 187 3.42 -21.99 12.95
CA LEU A 187 2.69 -21.98 14.23
C LEU A 187 1.71 -23.14 14.36
N LYS A 188 1.02 -23.51 13.28
CA LYS A 188 0.04 -24.59 13.30
C LYS A 188 0.73 -25.95 13.39
N MET A 189 1.73 -26.19 12.54
CA MET A 189 2.36 -27.50 12.41
C MET A 189 3.35 -27.77 13.54
N ALA A 190 4.01 -26.75 14.10
CA ALA A 190 4.89 -26.93 15.25
C ALA A 190 4.14 -27.35 16.54
N LYS A 191 2.81 -27.17 16.61
CA LYS A 191 1.99 -27.68 17.73
C LYS A 191 1.85 -29.19 17.70
N GLU A 192 1.91 -29.78 16.51
CA GLU A 192 1.79 -31.21 16.26
C GLU A 192 3.15 -31.86 15.96
N ASP A 193 4.24 -31.06 16.01
CA ASP A 193 5.60 -31.44 15.61
C ASP A 193 5.68 -31.98 14.16
N ASP A 194 4.82 -31.48 13.27
CA ASP A 194 4.72 -31.91 11.87
C ASP A 194 5.70 -31.15 10.97
N TRP A 195 7.00 -31.42 11.13
CA TRP A 195 8.04 -30.79 10.33
C TRP A 195 7.90 -31.09 8.84
N THR A 196 7.60 -32.34 8.48
CA THR A 196 7.43 -32.76 7.08
C THR A 196 6.28 -32.01 6.40
N GLY A 197 5.13 -31.89 7.07
CA GLY A 197 4.00 -31.12 6.55
C GLY A 197 4.33 -29.64 6.37
N PHE A 198 5.14 -29.05 7.25
CA PHE A 198 5.65 -27.69 7.06
C PHE A 198 6.52 -27.56 5.82
N VAL A 199 7.47 -28.47 5.62
CA VAL A 199 8.37 -28.45 4.45
C VAL A 199 7.57 -28.57 3.15
N GLU A 200 6.58 -29.46 3.08
CA GLU A 200 5.71 -29.62 1.91
C GLU A 200 4.86 -28.37 1.65
N ALA A 201 4.25 -27.81 2.70
CA ALA A 201 3.42 -26.61 2.61
C ALA A 201 4.23 -25.38 2.17
N ALA A 202 5.41 -25.17 2.75
CA ALA A 202 6.29 -24.06 2.42
C ALA A 202 6.80 -24.15 0.97
N ASN A 203 7.26 -25.34 0.53
CA ASN A 203 7.65 -25.57 -0.87
C ASN A 203 6.51 -25.24 -1.84
N ARG A 204 5.30 -25.76 -1.57
CA ARG A 204 4.11 -25.49 -2.39
C ARG A 204 3.84 -24.00 -2.54
N ARG A 205 3.91 -23.23 -1.45
CA ARG A 205 3.64 -21.79 -1.50
C ARG A 205 4.76 -21.02 -2.20
N LEU A 206 6.03 -21.37 -1.97
CA LEU A 206 7.18 -20.65 -2.54
C LEU A 206 7.29 -20.82 -4.06
N LEU A 207 6.77 -21.92 -4.62
CA LEU A 207 6.69 -22.14 -6.07
C LEU A 207 5.64 -21.25 -6.77
N LEU A 208 4.74 -20.62 -6.01
CA LEU A 208 3.67 -19.80 -6.58
C LEU A 208 4.06 -18.33 -6.66
N PRO A 209 3.83 -17.65 -7.80
CA PRO A 209 4.05 -16.22 -7.92
C PRO A 209 3.10 -15.44 -7.01
N LEU A 210 3.46 -14.18 -6.74
CA LEU A 210 2.55 -13.26 -6.05
C LEU A 210 1.34 -12.98 -6.94
N CYS A 211 0.16 -12.90 -6.33
CA CYS A 211 -1.05 -12.52 -7.05
C CYS A 211 -1.06 -11.02 -7.32
N GLU A 212 -0.91 -10.63 -8.59
CA GLU A 212 -0.97 -9.23 -9.02
C GLU A 212 -2.39 -8.71 -9.24
N GLY A 213 -3.41 -9.57 -9.07
CA GLY A 213 -4.81 -9.21 -9.32
C GLY A 213 -5.14 -8.93 -10.79
N LYS A 214 -4.30 -9.41 -11.72
CA LYS A 214 -4.52 -9.31 -13.16
C LYS A 214 -5.38 -10.46 -13.68
N SER A 215 -6.02 -10.22 -14.82
CA SER A 215 -6.64 -11.26 -15.63
C SER A 215 -5.54 -12.18 -16.15
N ILE A 216 -5.64 -13.47 -15.84
CA ILE A 216 -4.70 -14.50 -16.30
C ILE A 216 -5.46 -15.72 -16.79
N ARG A 217 -4.83 -16.50 -17.68
CA ARG A 217 -5.41 -17.73 -18.21
C ARG A 217 -5.83 -18.68 -17.07
N ILE A 218 -6.99 -19.30 -17.22
CA ILE A 218 -7.51 -20.24 -16.22
C ILE A 218 -6.51 -21.36 -15.92
N SER A 219 -5.76 -21.84 -16.92
CA SER A 219 -4.77 -22.90 -16.76
C SER A 219 -3.42 -22.47 -16.16
N ALA A 220 -3.21 -21.17 -15.89
CA ALA A 220 -1.93 -20.67 -15.41
C ALA A 220 -1.63 -21.02 -13.94
N VAL A 221 -2.68 -21.22 -13.14
CA VAL A 221 -2.62 -21.52 -11.71
C VAL A 221 -3.78 -22.43 -11.32
N ASN A 222 -3.70 -23.07 -10.15
CA ASN A 222 -4.89 -23.67 -9.56
C ASN A 222 -5.82 -22.57 -9.02
N TRP A 223 -7.12 -22.80 -9.19
CA TRP A 223 -8.17 -21.91 -8.71
C TRP A 223 -8.98 -22.58 -7.61
N TYR A 224 -9.49 -21.78 -6.70
CA TYR A 224 -10.37 -22.17 -5.61
C TYR A 224 -11.70 -21.45 -5.75
N LEU A 225 -12.78 -22.20 -5.57
CA LEU A 225 -14.16 -21.72 -5.60
C LEU A 225 -14.80 -21.99 -4.25
N THR A 226 -15.80 -21.20 -3.89
CA THR A 226 -16.61 -21.48 -2.70
C THR A 226 -17.51 -22.70 -2.92
N ARG A 227 -17.65 -23.55 -1.90
CA ARG A 227 -18.53 -24.74 -1.94
C ARG A 227 -20.00 -24.36 -2.10
N ARG A 228 -20.41 -23.32 -1.38
CA ARG A 228 -21.63 -22.57 -1.73
C ARG A 228 -21.25 -21.77 -2.97
N THR A 229 -21.92 -21.89 -4.10
CA THR A 229 -21.45 -21.23 -5.34
C THR A 229 -21.75 -19.72 -5.35
N ILE A 230 -20.72 -18.90 -5.61
CA ILE A 230 -20.86 -17.47 -5.96
C ILE A 230 -20.38 -17.31 -7.39
N ASP A 231 -21.24 -16.77 -8.24
CA ASP A 231 -20.88 -16.47 -9.61
C ASP A 231 -19.74 -15.44 -9.66
N GLU A 232 -18.78 -15.70 -10.55
CA GLU A 232 -17.60 -14.83 -10.78
C GLU A 232 -16.66 -14.67 -9.58
N LEU A 233 -16.77 -15.53 -8.55
CA LEU A 233 -15.84 -15.56 -7.43
C LEU A 233 -14.73 -16.60 -7.65
N HIS A 234 -13.56 -16.12 -8.04
CA HIS A 234 -12.38 -16.94 -8.33
C HIS A 234 -11.21 -16.55 -7.43
N ILE A 235 -10.57 -17.54 -6.81
CA ILE A 235 -9.43 -17.31 -5.92
C ILE A 235 -8.24 -18.12 -6.43
N CYS A 236 -7.14 -17.44 -6.77
CA CYS A 236 -5.93 -18.16 -7.15
C CYS A 236 -5.32 -18.87 -5.93
N GLU A 237 -4.60 -19.95 -6.17
CA GLU A 237 -3.95 -20.75 -5.12
C GLU A 237 -3.09 -19.93 -4.16
N ALA A 238 -2.33 -18.95 -4.65
CA ALA A 238 -1.50 -18.10 -3.80
C ALA A 238 -2.36 -17.31 -2.77
N CYS A 239 -3.45 -16.69 -3.21
CA CYS A 239 -4.37 -15.97 -2.30
C CYS A 239 -5.14 -16.92 -1.38
N TYR A 240 -5.50 -18.12 -1.85
CA TYR A 240 -6.12 -19.12 -1.00
C TYR A 240 -5.18 -19.52 0.14
N LEU A 241 -3.92 -19.85 -0.16
CA LEU A 241 -2.94 -20.19 0.85
C LEU A 241 -2.70 -19.04 1.83
N ASP A 242 -2.44 -17.83 1.33
CA ASP A 242 -2.08 -16.69 2.18
C ASP A 242 -3.24 -16.14 3.03
N LYS A 243 -4.49 -16.30 2.59
CA LYS A 243 -5.65 -15.64 3.24
C LYS A 243 -6.69 -16.60 3.82
N LEU A 244 -6.73 -17.87 3.39
CA LEU A 244 -7.83 -18.78 3.70
C LEU A 244 -7.38 -20.13 4.27
N ALA A 245 -6.37 -20.77 3.70
CA ALA A 245 -6.06 -22.20 3.93
C ALA A 245 -5.83 -22.57 5.40
N LEU A 246 -5.23 -21.67 6.19
CA LEU A 246 -4.97 -21.87 7.62
C LEU A 246 -5.90 -21.05 8.52
N THR A 247 -7.05 -20.64 7.99
CA THR A 247 -8.12 -19.98 8.73
C THR A 247 -9.30 -20.93 8.92
N ARG A 248 -10.27 -20.54 9.77
CA ARG A 248 -11.51 -21.30 9.96
C ARG A 248 -12.41 -21.39 8.72
N PHE A 249 -12.09 -20.65 7.66
CA PHE A 249 -12.87 -20.65 6.42
C PHE A 249 -12.17 -21.41 5.28
N GLY A 250 -11.00 -22.02 5.50
CA GLY A 250 -10.31 -22.78 4.45
C GLY A 250 -11.22 -23.85 3.83
N ASP A 251 -11.98 -24.55 4.68
CA ASP A 251 -12.88 -25.64 4.27
C ASP A 251 -14.15 -25.17 3.54
N GLU A 252 -14.46 -23.87 3.53
CA GLU A 252 -15.58 -23.29 2.75
C GLU A 252 -15.25 -23.21 1.25
N PHE A 253 -14.00 -23.50 0.87
CA PHE A 253 -13.51 -23.46 -0.49
C PHE A 253 -13.02 -24.84 -0.94
N GLU A 254 -13.07 -25.07 -2.24
CA GLU A 254 -12.56 -26.27 -2.88
C GLU A 254 -11.81 -25.93 -4.16
N VAL A 255 -10.86 -26.79 -4.52
CA VAL A 255 -10.07 -26.61 -5.75
C VAL A 255 -10.98 -26.79 -6.96
N HIS A 256 -10.91 -25.87 -7.90
CA HIS A 256 -11.55 -25.99 -9.20
C HIS A 256 -10.88 -27.10 -10.00
N VAL A 257 -11.63 -28.16 -10.28
CA VAL A 257 -11.18 -29.24 -11.17
C VAL A 257 -11.77 -28.99 -12.55
N PRO A 258 -10.96 -28.60 -13.55
CA PRO A 258 -11.46 -28.38 -14.90
C PRO A 258 -11.99 -29.70 -15.49
N ALA A 259 -13.11 -29.64 -16.21
CA ALA A 259 -13.62 -30.81 -16.91
C ALA A 259 -12.60 -31.32 -17.94
N GLN A 260 -12.48 -32.64 -18.08
CA GLN A 260 -11.51 -33.24 -18.99
C GLN A 260 -12.04 -33.27 -20.43
N GLY A 261 -11.13 -33.30 -21.41
CA GLY A 261 -11.44 -33.50 -22.82
C GLY A 261 -11.12 -32.29 -23.71
N LEU A 262 -10.95 -32.55 -25.02
CA LEU A 262 -10.61 -31.56 -26.02
C LEU A 262 -11.68 -30.45 -26.11
N ASP A 263 -12.96 -30.79 -26.02
CA ASP A 263 -14.06 -29.83 -26.11
C ASP A 263 -14.04 -28.83 -24.96
N ASN A 264 -13.72 -29.26 -23.73
CA ASN A 264 -13.60 -28.35 -22.60
C ASN A 264 -12.31 -27.52 -22.68
N TRP A 265 -11.22 -28.10 -23.21
CA TRP A 265 -10.00 -27.33 -23.50
C TRP A 265 -10.27 -26.23 -24.53
N ILE A 266 -10.98 -26.52 -25.61
CA ILE A 266 -11.40 -25.53 -26.62
C ILE A 266 -12.33 -24.49 -25.99
N ALA A 267 -13.31 -24.91 -25.19
CA ALA A 267 -14.28 -24.00 -24.56
C ALA A 267 -13.63 -23.00 -23.58
N ASN A 268 -12.53 -23.39 -22.93
CA ASN A 268 -11.77 -22.55 -22.02
C ASN A 268 -10.53 -21.92 -22.66
N PHE A 269 -10.27 -22.18 -23.94
CA PHE A 269 -9.13 -21.62 -24.65
C PHE A 269 -9.29 -20.10 -24.76
N GLY A 270 -8.31 -19.36 -24.25
CA GLY A 270 -8.35 -17.90 -24.22
C GLY A 270 -9.25 -17.30 -23.14
N ARG A 271 -9.90 -18.12 -22.30
CA ARG A 271 -10.59 -17.60 -21.11
C ARG A 271 -9.59 -17.22 -20.03
N GLU A 272 -9.88 -16.13 -19.36
CA GLU A 272 -9.07 -15.61 -18.28
C GLU A 272 -9.94 -15.29 -17.07
N TRP A 273 -9.35 -15.46 -15.89
CA TRP A 273 -9.97 -15.12 -14.62
C TRP A 273 -9.09 -14.13 -13.86
N THR A 274 -9.74 -13.31 -13.05
CA THR A 274 -9.09 -12.38 -12.13
C THR A 274 -9.33 -12.84 -10.70
N CYS A 275 -8.29 -12.85 -9.87
CA CYS A 275 -8.44 -13.25 -8.47
C CYS A 275 -9.15 -12.17 -7.65
N ASN A 276 -10.31 -12.51 -7.06
CA ASN A 276 -11.10 -11.58 -6.26
C ASN A 276 -10.48 -11.29 -4.88
N LEU A 277 -9.62 -12.17 -4.36
CA LEU A 277 -8.88 -11.94 -3.11
C LEU A 277 -7.48 -11.33 -3.32
N SER A 278 -7.20 -10.77 -4.49
CA SER A 278 -5.97 -9.99 -4.69
C SER A 278 -5.90 -8.77 -3.75
N ASN A 279 -4.71 -8.28 -3.46
CA ASN A 279 -4.53 -7.12 -2.57
C ASN A 279 -5.13 -5.82 -3.13
N GLY A 280 -5.36 -5.75 -4.45
CA GLY A 280 -6.03 -4.62 -5.09
C GLY A 280 -7.54 -4.59 -4.85
N ASN A 281 -8.16 -5.73 -4.52
CA ASN A 281 -9.59 -5.79 -4.21
C ASN A 281 -9.82 -5.55 -2.71
N ILE A 282 -9.76 -4.27 -2.34
CA ILE A 282 -9.93 -3.80 -0.95
C ILE A 282 -11.27 -4.24 -0.34
N PRO A 283 -12.45 -4.06 -0.98
CA PRO A 283 -13.70 -4.43 -0.32
C PRO A 283 -13.80 -5.93 -0.04
N MET A 284 -13.26 -6.78 -0.91
CA MET A 284 -13.11 -8.22 -0.64
C MET A 284 -12.22 -8.51 0.57
N SER A 285 -11.05 -7.87 0.62
CA SER A 285 -10.07 -8.12 1.69
C SER A 285 -10.59 -7.68 3.06
N VAL A 286 -11.20 -6.48 3.15
CA VAL A 286 -11.80 -5.96 4.39
C VAL A 286 -12.93 -6.87 4.88
N THR A 287 -13.79 -7.31 3.96
CA THR A 287 -14.88 -8.23 4.30
C THR A 287 -14.34 -9.55 4.87
N LEU A 288 -13.32 -10.13 4.24
CA LEU A 288 -12.72 -11.39 4.69
C LEU A 288 -12.11 -11.24 6.08
N ASP A 289 -11.31 -10.20 6.30
CA ASP A 289 -10.68 -9.92 7.60
C ASP A 289 -11.73 -9.76 8.70
N LEU A 290 -12.82 -9.05 8.41
CA LEU A 290 -13.91 -8.85 9.36
C LEU A 290 -14.69 -10.14 9.62
N ALA A 291 -14.95 -10.95 8.60
CA ALA A 291 -15.61 -12.24 8.74
C ALA A 291 -14.79 -13.19 9.62
N ILE A 292 -13.47 -13.24 9.41
CA ILE A 292 -12.55 -14.04 10.23
C ILE A 292 -12.59 -13.56 11.68
N TYR A 293 -12.56 -12.24 11.90
CA TYR A 293 -12.65 -11.66 13.23
C TYR A 293 -13.99 -11.94 13.91
N ARG A 294 -15.11 -11.75 13.21
CA ARG A 294 -16.46 -11.99 13.69
C ARG A 294 -16.81 -13.47 13.81
N ARG A 295 -15.94 -14.36 13.30
CA ARG A 295 -16.16 -15.80 13.29
C ARG A 295 -17.43 -16.19 12.53
N ASP A 296 -17.80 -15.42 11.52
CA ASP A 296 -19.04 -15.59 10.75
C ASP A 296 -18.78 -15.51 9.25
N PHE A 297 -18.82 -16.66 8.58
CA PHE A 297 -18.62 -16.75 7.14
C PHE A 297 -19.74 -16.06 6.34
N ASN A 298 -20.95 -15.91 6.91
CA ASN A 298 -22.05 -15.25 6.20
C ASN A 298 -21.76 -13.77 5.95
N VAL A 299 -20.94 -13.13 6.79
CA VAL A 299 -20.46 -11.76 6.56
C VAL A 299 -19.68 -11.69 5.24
N PHE A 300 -18.75 -12.64 5.02
CA PHE A 300 -18.00 -12.74 3.77
C PHE A 300 -18.91 -13.09 2.60
N TRP A 301 -19.69 -14.14 2.76
CA TRP A 301 -20.59 -14.66 1.74
C TRP A 301 -21.53 -13.60 1.16
N ASN A 302 -22.23 -12.86 2.03
CA ASN A 302 -23.24 -11.89 1.62
C ASN A 302 -22.62 -10.72 0.86
N ALA A 303 -21.50 -10.18 1.35
CA ALA A 303 -20.81 -9.09 0.67
C ALA A 303 -20.13 -9.56 -0.62
N ALA A 304 -19.53 -10.77 -0.63
CA ALA A 304 -18.91 -11.35 -1.82
C ALA A 304 -19.89 -11.49 -2.98
N LYS A 305 -21.10 -12.01 -2.70
CA LYS A 305 -22.16 -12.13 -3.71
C LYS A 305 -22.54 -10.78 -4.34
N VAL A 306 -22.59 -9.72 -3.55
CA VAL A 306 -22.89 -8.37 -4.07
C VAL A 306 -21.72 -7.87 -4.89
N ILE A 307 -20.52 -7.90 -4.34
CA ILE A 307 -19.33 -7.30 -4.97
C ILE A 307 -18.95 -7.97 -6.29
N THR A 308 -19.07 -9.30 -6.43
CA THR A 308 -18.74 -9.98 -7.70
C THR A 308 -19.76 -9.68 -8.81
N SER A 309 -20.97 -9.26 -8.46
CA SER A 309 -21.99 -8.85 -9.43
C SER A 309 -21.82 -7.40 -9.95
N LEU A 310 -20.88 -6.64 -9.39
CA LEU A 310 -20.70 -5.22 -9.66
C LEU A 310 -19.45 -4.95 -10.52
N VAL A 311 -19.44 -3.78 -11.15
CA VAL A 311 -18.24 -3.30 -11.85
C VAL A 311 -17.09 -3.14 -10.84
N PRO A 312 -15.89 -3.69 -11.13
CA PRO A 312 -14.76 -3.62 -10.21
C PRO A 312 -14.35 -2.19 -9.84
N CYS A 313 -14.07 -1.96 -8.56
CA CYS A 313 -13.54 -0.71 -8.05
C CYS A 313 -12.04 -0.58 -8.42
N THR A 314 -11.73 0.12 -9.51
CA THR A 314 -10.36 0.24 -10.04
C THR A 314 -9.96 1.68 -10.34
N ALA A 315 -8.68 1.89 -10.68
CA ALA A 315 -8.14 3.18 -11.10
C ALA A 315 -8.81 3.75 -12.36
N ASN A 316 -9.45 2.91 -13.17
CA ASN A 316 -10.16 3.33 -14.38
C ASN A 316 -11.50 4.03 -14.08
N GLY A 317 -11.94 4.02 -12.81
CA GLY A 317 -13.23 4.57 -12.40
C GLY A 317 -14.42 3.71 -12.83
N ILE A 318 -15.61 4.20 -12.51
CA ILE A 318 -16.90 3.55 -12.78
C ILE A 318 -17.79 4.56 -13.49
N ILE A 319 -18.42 4.11 -14.58
CA ILE A 319 -19.43 4.85 -15.33
C ILE A 319 -20.79 4.24 -14.98
N ARG A 320 -21.84 5.07 -14.79
CA ARG A 320 -23.19 4.63 -14.38
C ARG A 320 -23.21 3.79 -13.09
N GLY A 321 -22.27 4.03 -12.18
CA GLY A 321 -22.23 3.38 -10.88
C GLY A 321 -23.28 3.93 -9.91
N ASN A 322 -23.62 3.12 -8.89
CA ASN A 322 -24.34 3.59 -7.71
C ASN A 322 -23.35 4.16 -6.69
N TRP A 323 -23.71 5.28 -6.07
CA TRP A 323 -22.81 6.06 -5.23
C TRP A 323 -23.43 6.38 -3.87
N TRP A 324 -22.56 6.45 -2.86
CA TRP A 324 -22.88 6.85 -1.49
C TRP A 324 -22.00 8.02 -1.08
N THR A 325 -22.57 8.90 -0.27
CA THR A 325 -21.86 9.99 0.41
C THR A 325 -22.24 10.02 1.89
N LEU A 326 -21.65 10.94 2.66
CA LEU A 326 -22.01 11.13 4.08
C LEU A 326 -23.45 11.62 4.22
N VAL A 327 -24.13 11.17 5.26
CA VAL A 327 -25.44 11.73 5.65
C VAL A 327 -25.33 13.24 5.83
N GLY A 328 -26.24 13.96 5.17
CA GLY A 328 -26.24 15.42 5.10
C GLY A 328 -25.41 15.99 3.96
N GLY A 329 -24.99 15.16 3.00
CA GLY A 329 -24.31 15.55 1.78
C GLY A 329 -22.81 15.83 1.91
N CYS A 330 -22.05 15.36 0.92
CA CYS A 330 -20.66 15.75 0.67
C CYS A 330 -20.30 15.51 -0.81
N ASP A 331 -20.23 16.57 -1.62
CA ASP A 331 -20.08 16.44 -3.08
C ASP A 331 -18.72 15.86 -3.51
N GLY A 332 -17.67 16.13 -2.75
CA GLY A 332 -16.34 15.58 -3.01
C GLY A 332 -16.16 14.12 -2.61
N LEU A 333 -17.17 13.49 -2.00
CA LEU A 333 -17.12 12.10 -1.54
C LEU A 333 -18.03 11.22 -2.39
N SER A 334 -17.45 10.16 -2.96
CA SER A 334 -18.18 9.20 -3.80
C SER A 334 -17.67 7.79 -3.49
N VAL A 335 -18.41 7.06 -2.66
CA VAL A 335 -18.15 5.65 -2.35
C VAL A 335 -18.99 4.78 -3.27
N CYS A 336 -18.35 3.88 -4.04
CA CYS A 336 -19.08 2.98 -4.93
C CYS A 336 -19.79 1.85 -4.17
N GLU A 337 -20.76 1.22 -4.83
CA GLU A 337 -21.55 0.13 -4.25
C GLU A 337 -20.72 -1.04 -3.72
N ALA A 338 -19.64 -1.43 -4.41
CA ALA A 338 -18.77 -2.51 -3.94
C ALA A 338 -18.05 -2.16 -2.63
N CYS A 339 -17.58 -0.91 -2.50
CA CYS A 339 -16.97 -0.42 -1.27
C CYS A 339 -18.00 -0.20 -0.16
N HIS A 340 -19.20 0.26 -0.49
CA HIS A 340 -20.30 0.32 0.46
C HIS A 340 -20.65 -1.08 0.99
N ALA A 341 -20.77 -2.08 0.12
CA ALA A 341 -21.09 -3.44 0.49
C ALA A 341 -19.99 -4.14 1.30
N GLY A 342 -18.72 -4.01 0.90
CA GLY A 342 -17.62 -4.74 1.52
C GLY A 342 -16.97 -4.05 2.71
N ILE A 343 -17.11 -2.72 2.82
CA ILE A 343 -16.47 -1.93 3.88
C ILE A 343 -17.53 -1.36 4.81
N LEU A 344 -18.48 -0.57 4.30
CA LEU A 344 -19.39 0.18 5.16
C LEU A 344 -20.47 -0.71 5.81
N LEU A 345 -21.14 -1.57 5.04
CA LEU A 345 -22.15 -2.49 5.58
C LEU A 345 -21.54 -3.51 6.54
N THR A 346 -20.38 -4.07 6.17
CA THR A 346 -19.72 -5.09 6.99
C THR A 346 -19.28 -4.49 8.33
N THR A 347 -18.72 -3.28 8.34
CA THR A 347 -18.29 -2.56 9.56
C THR A 347 -19.44 -1.87 10.33
N SER A 348 -20.67 -1.93 9.83
CA SER A 348 -21.84 -1.24 10.42
C SER A 348 -21.69 0.28 10.45
N LEU A 349 -20.98 0.82 9.47
CA LEU A 349 -20.81 2.25 9.22
C LEU A 349 -21.80 2.80 8.19
N ASP A 350 -22.55 1.93 7.52
CA ASP A 350 -23.55 2.27 6.50
C ASP A 350 -24.60 3.28 6.98
N GLN A 351 -24.98 3.24 8.26
CA GLN A 351 -25.90 4.21 8.87
C GLN A 351 -25.45 5.68 8.77
N PHE A 352 -24.15 5.94 8.52
CA PHE A 352 -23.61 7.28 8.35
C PHE A 352 -23.46 7.71 6.90
N PHE A 353 -23.90 6.87 5.96
CA PHE A 353 -23.85 7.13 4.54
C PHE A 353 -25.26 7.07 3.94
N GLU A 354 -25.46 7.85 2.89
CA GLU A 354 -26.72 7.90 2.14
C GLU A 354 -26.44 7.78 0.64
N PRO A 355 -27.36 7.16 -0.13
CA PRO A 355 -27.22 7.10 -1.58
C PRO A 355 -27.25 8.52 -2.17
N VAL A 356 -26.45 8.75 -3.20
CA VAL A 356 -26.36 10.03 -3.91
C VAL A 356 -26.35 9.79 -5.41
N GLU A 357 -27.13 10.58 -6.15
CA GLU A 357 -27.07 10.58 -7.60
C GLU A 357 -25.86 11.37 -8.08
N ARG A 358 -25.06 10.77 -8.97
CA ARG A 358 -23.94 11.41 -9.65
C ARG A 358 -24.21 11.39 -11.16
N ASP A 359 -23.47 12.22 -11.88
CA ASP A 359 -23.51 12.21 -13.34
C ASP A 359 -23.23 10.79 -13.86
N ARG A 360 -24.17 10.28 -14.67
CA ARG A 360 -24.14 8.94 -15.22
C ARG A 360 -23.13 8.78 -16.35
N GLU A 361 -22.74 9.88 -16.99
CA GLU A 361 -21.74 9.87 -18.07
C GLU A 361 -20.33 10.11 -17.55
N ALA A 362 -20.19 10.66 -16.34
CA ALA A 362 -18.90 10.86 -15.71
C ALA A 362 -18.25 9.52 -15.28
N THR A 363 -16.97 9.38 -15.61
CA THR A 363 -16.11 8.35 -15.02
C THR A 363 -15.64 8.80 -13.65
N ILE A 364 -16.17 8.19 -12.59
CA ILE A 364 -15.85 8.58 -11.21
C ILE A 364 -14.99 7.50 -10.57
N ILE A 365 -13.87 7.89 -9.96
CA ILE A 365 -13.04 7.01 -9.16
C ILE A 365 -13.57 7.00 -7.72
N CYS A 366 -13.88 5.81 -7.22
CA CYS A 366 -14.34 5.63 -5.84
C CYS A 366 -13.31 6.19 -4.85
N THR A 367 -13.77 6.91 -3.84
CA THR A 367 -12.90 7.47 -2.80
C THR A 367 -12.17 6.40 -1.99
N PHE A 368 -12.73 5.19 -1.90
CA PHE A 368 -12.10 4.02 -1.25
C PHE A 368 -11.29 3.15 -2.24
N CYS A 369 -11.05 3.62 -3.46
CA CYS A 369 -10.09 3.00 -4.37
C CYS A 369 -8.67 3.46 -4.01
N ALA A 370 -7.68 2.55 -4.02
CA ALA A 370 -6.27 2.87 -3.77
C ALA A 370 -5.71 3.94 -4.72
N ALA A 371 -6.28 4.07 -5.92
CA ALA A 371 -5.89 5.08 -6.90
C ALA A 371 -6.51 6.47 -6.64
N SER A 372 -7.43 6.58 -5.67
CA SER A 372 -8.02 7.87 -5.31
C SER A 372 -6.96 8.78 -4.67
N PRO A 373 -6.87 10.07 -5.04
CA PRO A 373 -5.83 10.98 -4.54
C PRO A 373 -5.74 11.10 -3.01
N ARG A 374 -6.86 10.89 -2.29
CA ARG A 374 -6.94 10.98 -0.82
C ARG A 374 -7.16 9.64 -0.13
N PHE A 375 -7.03 8.52 -0.84
CA PHE A 375 -7.32 7.19 -0.33
C PHE A 375 -6.71 6.93 1.06
N THR A 376 -5.38 7.08 1.19
CA THR A 376 -4.66 6.83 2.44
C THR A 376 -5.14 7.73 3.57
N GLN A 377 -5.38 9.03 3.30
CA GLN A 377 -5.86 9.97 4.33
C GLN A 377 -7.24 9.56 4.83
N PHE A 378 -8.15 9.23 3.92
CA PHE A 378 -9.54 8.91 4.29
C PHE A 378 -9.65 7.55 4.96
N ILE A 379 -8.95 6.53 4.47
CA ILE A 379 -8.93 5.22 5.13
C ILE A 379 -8.27 5.28 6.51
N ASN A 380 -7.15 6.01 6.67
CA ASN A 380 -6.54 6.18 7.99
C ASN A 380 -7.47 6.88 8.98
N LYS A 381 -8.21 7.90 8.52
CA LYS A 381 -9.22 8.59 9.34
C LYS A 381 -10.45 7.73 9.61
N LEU A 382 -10.82 6.83 8.70
CA LEU A 382 -11.87 5.85 8.92
C LEU A 382 -11.45 4.86 10.01
N SER A 383 -10.22 4.34 9.95
CA SER A 383 -9.65 3.50 11.00
C SER A 383 -9.54 4.23 12.34
N GLU A 384 -9.20 5.52 12.34
CA GLU A 384 -9.24 6.35 13.56
C GLU A 384 -10.65 6.41 14.17
N ALA A 385 -11.66 6.64 13.34
CA ALA A 385 -13.04 6.67 13.78
C ALA A 385 -13.51 5.31 14.33
N GLU A 386 -13.08 4.20 13.73
CA GLU A 386 -13.33 2.84 14.22
C GLU A 386 -12.63 2.57 15.57
N ASP A 387 -11.33 2.85 15.66
CA ASP A 387 -10.54 2.61 16.86
C ASP A 387 -11.04 3.46 18.05
N ARG A 388 -11.39 4.71 17.80
CA ARG A 388 -11.99 5.62 18.79
C ARG A 388 -13.49 5.36 19.02
N ARG A 389 -14.16 4.60 18.15
CA ARG A 389 -15.62 4.38 18.10
C ARG A 389 -16.46 5.66 17.99
N VAL A 390 -15.93 6.67 17.31
CA VAL A 390 -16.58 7.98 17.12
C VAL A 390 -16.43 8.41 15.66
N PHE A 391 -17.53 8.42 14.92
CA PHE A 391 -17.55 8.64 13.47
C PHE A 391 -17.22 10.07 13.05
N SER A 392 -17.45 11.07 13.91
CA SER A 392 -17.15 12.47 13.60
C SER A 392 -15.68 12.73 13.26
N TYR A 393 -14.74 11.94 13.79
CA TYR A 393 -13.32 12.00 13.40
C TYR A 393 -13.10 11.79 11.89
N TYR A 394 -13.92 10.93 11.27
CA TYR A 394 -13.92 10.74 9.83
C TYR A 394 -14.81 11.78 9.13
N ALA A 395 -16.05 11.95 9.59
CA ALA A 395 -17.03 12.80 8.91
C ALA A 395 -16.58 14.27 8.80
N ASP A 396 -16.05 14.84 9.89
CA ASP A 396 -15.62 16.25 9.92
C ASP A 396 -14.38 16.45 9.03
N PHE A 397 -13.46 15.48 9.06
CA PHE A 397 -12.26 15.50 8.21
C PHE A 397 -12.61 15.43 6.72
N VAL A 398 -13.53 14.54 6.35
CA VAL A 398 -13.97 14.38 4.96
C VAL A 398 -14.76 15.59 4.49
N LYS A 399 -15.70 16.11 5.29
CA LYS A 399 -16.45 17.34 4.94
C LYS A 399 -15.52 18.53 4.70
N ARG A 400 -14.40 18.60 5.43
CA ARG A 400 -13.39 19.64 5.28
C ARG A 400 -12.54 19.49 4.00
N LEU A 401 -12.22 18.27 3.57
CA LEU A 401 -11.18 18.03 2.55
C LEU A 401 -11.67 17.38 1.25
N ALA A 402 -12.85 16.76 1.22
CA ALA A 402 -13.32 16.01 0.06
C ALA A 402 -13.46 16.90 -1.19
N GLY A 403 -13.96 18.13 -1.01
CA GLY A 403 -14.05 19.14 -2.09
C GLY A 403 -12.73 19.86 -2.38
N VAL A 404 -11.67 19.60 -1.62
CA VAL A 404 -10.38 20.28 -1.76
C VAL A 404 -9.48 19.44 -2.68
N PRO A 405 -9.05 19.98 -3.83
CA PRO A 405 -8.09 19.30 -4.69
C PRO A 405 -6.77 19.04 -3.97
N THR A 406 -6.11 17.91 -4.22
CA THR A 406 -4.81 17.60 -3.61
C THR A 406 -3.71 18.57 -4.03
N CYS A 407 -2.70 18.73 -3.17
CA CYS A 407 -1.54 19.55 -3.48
C CYS A 407 -0.86 19.06 -4.78
N PRO A 408 -0.54 19.95 -5.75
CA PRO A 408 0.17 19.57 -6.97
C PRO A 408 1.64 19.18 -6.73
N GLY A 409 2.11 19.29 -5.48
CA GLY A 409 3.50 19.05 -5.11
C GLY A 409 4.45 20.05 -5.76
N ILE A 410 5.49 19.52 -6.39
CA ILE A 410 6.43 20.31 -7.21
C ILE A 410 5.79 20.83 -8.52
N GLY A 411 4.62 20.32 -8.90
CA GLY A 411 3.86 20.88 -10.01
C GLY A 411 3.28 22.26 -9.69
N PHE A 412 2.57 22.83 -10.67
CA PHE A 412 1.85 24.09 -10.50
C PHE A 412 0.33 23.89 -10.62
N ARG A 413 -0.43 24.83 -10.07
CA ARG A 413 -1.88 24.92 -10.20
C ARG A 413 -2.25 26.30 -10.73
N LYS A 414 -3.10 26.33 -11.74
CA LYS A 414 -3.79 27.54 -12.23
C LYS A 414 -5.15 27.65 -11.53
N GLU A 415 -5.63 28.87 -11.34
CA GLU A 415 -6.95 29.16 -10.75
C GLU A 415 -7.11 28.48 -9.37
N GLY A 416 -6.01 28.44 -8.62
CA GLY A 416 -5.99 27.84 -7.28
C GLY A 416 -6.42 28.84 -6.22
N LEU A 417 -6.99 28.32 -5.12
CA LEU A 417 -7.13 29.08 -3.88
C LEU A 417 -5.82 29.01 -3.09
N TRP A 418 -5.27 30.18 -2.80
CA TRP A 418 -3.98 30.35 -2.13
C TRP A 418 -4.12 31.01 -0.77
N TRP A 419 -3.23 30.61 0.13
CA TRP A 419 -3.16 31.04 1.53
C TRP A 419 -1.71 31.36 1.90
N GLY A 420 -1.49 32.12 2.98
CA GLY A 420 -0.14 32.35 3.51
C GLY A 420 0.35 33.78 3.30
N TYR A 421 1.64 33.93 2.99
CA TYR A 421 2.27 35.21 2.71
C TYR A 421 2.48 35.38 1.20
N PRO A 422 2.47 36.59 0.64
CA PRO A 422 2.69 36.81 -0.80
C PRO A 422 3.97 36.15 -1.32
N GLU A 423 5.01 36.11 -0.49
CA GLU A 423 6.31 35.48 -0.81
C GLU A 423 6.32 33.96 -0.60
N ALA A 424 5.37 33.43 0.17
CA ALA A 424 5.32 32.04 0.61
C ALA A 424 3.87 31.52 0.65
N LEU A 425 3.36 31.12 -0.52
CA LEU A 425 1.98 30.68 -0.70
C LEU A 425 1.81 29.17 -0.50
N ALA A 426 0.74 28.81 0.20
CA ALA A 426 0.23 27.46 0.38
C ALA A 426 -1.01 27.24 -0.48
N CYS A 427 -1.10 26.10 -1.16
CA CYS A 427 -2.35 25.70 -1.79
C CYS A 427 -3.41 25.37 -0.73
N ASN A 428 -4.69 25.37 -1.11
CA ASN A 428 -5.79 25.06 -0.20
C ASN A 428 -5.59 23.75 0.60
N ASP A 429 -5.05 22.70 -0.04
CA ASP A 429 -4.77 21.42 0.62
C ASP A 429 -3.72 21.54 1.73
N CYS A 430 -2.55 22.11 1.44
CA CYS A 430 -1.50 22.29 2.46
C CYS A 430 -1.90 23.28 3.54
N PHE A 431 -2.73 24.28 3.23
CA PHE A 431 -3.27 25.14 4.26
C PHE A 431 -4.17 24.36 5.23
N MET A 432 -5.13 23.61 4.68
CA MET A 432 -6.12 22.86 5.47
C MET A 432 -5.55 21.67 6.24
N THR A 433 -4.47 21.06 5.76
CA THR A 433 -3.88 19.85 6.36
C THR A 433 -2.69 20.11 7.26
N PHE A 434 -2.12 21.32 7.21
CA PHE A 434 -0.90 21.65 7.94
C PHE A 434 -0.95 23.05 8.55
N VAL A 435 -1.02 24.11 7.72
CA VAL A 435 -0.79 25.50 8.18
C VAL A 435 -1.81 25.96 9.21
N ILE A 436 -3.09 25.70 8.96
CA ILE A 436 -4.20 26.19 9.81
C ILE A 436 -4.15 25.69 11.26
N ASP A 437 -3.61 24.49 11.51
CA ASP A 437 -3.53 23.89 12.84
C ASP A 437 -2.23 24.32 13.57
N THR A 438 -1.48 25.29 13.02
CA THR A 438 -0.27 25.87 13.64
C THR A 438 -0.56 27.21 14.33
N PRO A 439 0.27 27.64 15.30
CA PRO A 439 0.08 28.91 16.02
C PRO A 439 -0.10 30.16 15.13
N LEU A 440 0.55 30.18 13.96
CA LEU A 440 0.45 31.30 13.02
C LEU A 440 -0.59 31.09 11.91
N GLY A 441 -1.28 29.94 11.88
CA GLY A 441 -2.20 29.57 10.80
C GLY A 441 -3.30 30.61 10.55
N ASP A 442 -3.92 31.13 11.61
CA ASP A 442 -4.97 32.13 11.52
C ASP A 442 -4.48 33.55 11.18
N SER A 443 -3.18 33.81 11.40
CA SER A 443 -2.54 35.11 11.23
C SER A 443 -2.09 35.42 9.80
N VAL A 444 -2.21 34.45 8.88
CA VAL A 444 -1.74 34.63 7.50
C VAL A 444 -2.50 35.76 6.77
N PRO A 445 -1.79 36.64 6.03
CA PRO A 445 -2.41 37.78 5.37
C PRO A 445 -3.21 37.40 4.12
N VAL A 446 -2.78 36.40 3.36
CA VAL A 446 -3.50 35.90 2.18
C VAL A 446 -4.45 34.80 2.62
N LYS A 447 -5.76 35.00 2.41
CA LYS A 447 -6.82 34.06 2.80
C LYS A 447 -7.72 33.72 1.62
N ALA A 448 -7.66 32.48 1.15
CA ALA A 448 -8.46 31.95 0.05
C ALA A 448 -8.48 32.85 -1.21
N VAL A 449 -7.34 33.45 -1.57
CA VAL A 449 -7.28 34.32 -2.76
C VAL A 449 -7.11 33.45 -3.99
N SER A 450 -7.98 33.64 -4.98
CA SER A 450 -7.84 33.01 -6.29
C SER A 450 -6.71 33.69 -7.08
N ASP A 451 -5.80 32.91 -7.65
CA ASP A 451 -4.76 33.38 -8.55
C ASP A 451 -4.77 32.54 -9.83
N GLU A 452 -4.88 33.22 -10.97
CA GLU A 452 -4.90 32.60 -12.30
C GLU A 452 -3.50 32.15 -12.75
N ARG A 453 -2.44 32.72 -12.16
CA ARG A 453 -1.06 32.38 -12.52
C ARG A 453 -0.75 30.93 -12.14
N PRO A 454 0.08 30.22 -12.92
CA PRO A 454 0.57 28.90 -12.54
C PRO A 454 1.53 29.04 -11.35
N LEU A 455 1.04 28.73 -10.16
CA LEU A 455 1.83 28.84 -8.92
C LEU A 455 2.13 27.44 -8.36
N CYS A 456 3.32 27.30 -7.79
CA CYS A 456 3.74 26.10 -7.05
C CYS A 456 3.42 26.26 -5.56
N CYS A 457 2.99 25.18 -4.90
CA CYS A 457 2.78 25.19 -3.46
C CYS A 457 4.12 25.17 -2.72
N GLN A 458 4.39 26.20 -1.92
CA GLN A 458 5.63 26.25 -1.14
C GLN A 458 5.56 25.35 0.10
N MET A 459 4.38 25.21 0.71
CA MET A 459 4.13 24.33 1.86
C MET A 459 4.14 22.84 1.54
N TRP A 460 4.39 22.46 0.29
CA TRP A 460 4.69 21.07 -0.04
C TRP A 460 6.12 20.68 0.39
N SER A 461 7.07 21.63 0.36
CA SER A 461 8.47 21.36 0.70
C SER A 461 8.63 21.07 2.20
N PRO A 462 9.27 19.94 2.59
CA PRO A 462 9.59 19.66 4.00
C PRO A 462 10.42 20.76 4.65
N ARG A 463 11.37 21.35 3.92
CA ARG A 463 12.20 22.45 4.41
C ARG A 463 11.38 23.70 4.69
N MET A 464 10.47 24.07 3.78
CA MET A 464 9.55 25.18 4.01
C MET A 464 8.65 24.94 5.22
N ARG A 465 8.19 23.70 5.44
CA ARG A 465 7.40 23.34 6.63
C ARG A 465 8.21 23.48 7.91
N ASN A 466 9.48 23.06 7.92
CA ASN A 466 10.36 23.20 9.08
C ASN A 466 10.60 24.70 9.40
N MET A 467 10.86 25.52 8.39
CA MET A 467 11.02 26.98 8.59
C MET A 467 9.72 27.62 9.07
N TRP A 468 8.56 27.17 8.58
CA TRP A 468 7.26 27.61 9.08
C TRP A 468 7.05 27.26 10.56
N LEU A 469 7.42 26.05 10.97
CA LEU A 469 7.34 25.63 12.38
C LEU A 469 8.30 26.45 13.26
N GLN A 470 9.52 26.75 12.80
CA GLN A 470 10.44 27.64 13.50
C GLN A 470 9.86 29.05 13.67
N ALA A 471 9.22 29.60 12.63
CA ALA A 471 8.51 30.86 12.74
C ALA A 471 7.34 30.78 13.74
N CYS A 472 6.62 29.66 13.78
CA CYS A 472 5.55 29.44 14.77
C CYS A 472 6.06 29.35 16.20
N GLU A 473 7.23 28.73 16.42
CA GLU A 473 7.88 28.63 17.74
C GLU A 473 8.34 30.00 18.25
N ALA A 474 8.76 30.91 17.36
CA ALA A 474 9.13 32.28 17.71
C ALA A 474 7.93 33.15 18.13
N GLY A 475 6.70 32.70 17.89
CA GLY A 475 5.46 33.33 18.35
C GLY A 475 4.76 34.23 17.32
N VAL A 476 3.58 34.75 17.72
CA VAL A 476 2.76 35.67 16.91
C VAL A 476 3.60 36.90 16.52
N PRO A 477 3.48 37.45 15.28
CA PRO A 477 4.25 38.62 14.85
C PRO A 477 4.18 39.75 15.88
N GLY A 478 5.34 40.03 16.50
CA GLY A 478 5.50 40.82 17.71
C GLY A 478 6.99 41.10 17.98
N PRO A 479 7.53 40.99 19.22
CA PRO A 479 8.91 41.38 19.56
C PRO A 479 9.96 40.85 18.56
N ASP A 480 11.06 41.59 18.41
CA ASP A 480 12.06 41.52 17.30
C ASP A 480 12.39 40.11 16.77
N GLU A 481 12.48 39.09 17.65
CA GLU A 481 12.78 37.69 17.29
C GLU A 481 11.68 37.00 16.45
N SER A 482 10.40 37.22 16.77
CA SER A 482 9.25 36.67 16.02
C SER A 482 9.15 37.25 14.61
N THR A 483 9.50 38.53 14.46
CA THR A 483 9.52 39.22 13.17
C THR A 483 10.69 38.74 12.32
N ALA A 484 11.87 38.55 12.92
CA ALA A 484 13.05 38.07 12.21
C ALA A 484 12.86 36.66 11.62
N ALA A 485 12.33 35.70 12.39
CA ALA A 485 12.08 34.34 11.91
C ALA A 485 11.05 34.29 10.77
N LEU A 486 9.99 35.11 10.87
CA LEU A 486 8.99 35.23 9.82
C LEU A 486 9.56 35.87 8.55
N ASP A 487 10.39 36.90 8.68
CA ASP A 487 11.04 37.55 7.54
C ASP A 487 12.05 36.63 6.86
N GLU A 488 12.79 35.82 7.62
CA GLU A 488 13.66 34.78 7.05
C GLU A 488 12.85 33.75 6.24
N PHE A 489 11.74 33.27 6.79
CA PHE A 489 10.83 32.37 6.09
C PHE A 489 10.29 32.98 4.79
N ARG A 490 9.86 34.25 4.81
CA ARG A 490 9.35 34.96 3.63
C ARG A 490 10.45 35.18 2.59
N ALA A 491 11.64 35.60 3.01
CA ALA A 491 12.78 35.81 2.13
C ALA A 491 13.22 34.51 1.45
N PHE A 492 13.23 33.41 2.21
CA PHE A 492 13.54 32.10 1.66
C PHE A 492 12.45 31.62 0.69
N GLY A 493 11.17 31.81 1.01
CA GLY A 493 10.06 31.48 0.11
C GLY A 493 10.14 32.22 -1.23
N LYS A 494 10.48 33.52 -1.19
CA LYS A 494 10.75 34.32 -2.39
C LYS A 494 11.90 33.72 -3.22
N ARG A 495 13.05 33.47 -2.60
CA ARG A 495 14.23 32.87 -3.27
C ARG A 495 13.87 31.52 -3.89
N ARG A 496 13.15 30.67 -3.17
CA ARG A 496 12.72 29.34 -3.66
C ARG A 496 11.85 29.46 -4.90
N MET A 497 10.92 30.42 -4.95
CA MET A 497 10.08 30.63 -6.14
C MET A 497 10.85 31.21 -7.32
N GLU A 498 11.83 32.08 -7.08
CA GLU A 498 12.72 32.58 -8.13
C GLU A 498 13.49 31.42 -8.77
N VAL A 499 14.10 30.56 -7.94
CA VAL A 499 14.78 29.34 -8.41
C VAL A 499 13.81 28.41 -9.15
N TYR A 500 12.62 28.16 -8.59
CA TYR A 500 11.60 27.32 -9.23
C TYR A 500 11.27 27.78 -10.64
N ASN A 501 10.98 29.08 -10.81
CA ASN A 501 10.61 29.66 -12.09
C ASN A 501 11.76 29.61 -13.11
N GLU A 502 13.01 29.65 -12.65
CA GLU A 502 14.18 29.52 -13.51
C GLU A 502 14.43 28.08 -13.97
N VAL A 503 14.40 27.12 -13.03
CA VAL A 503 14.93 25.76 -13.28
C VAL A 503 13.86 24.75 -13.67
N MET A 504 12.67 24.80 -13.06
CA MET A 504 11.67 23.74 -13.24
C MET A 504 11.09 23.68 -14.67
N PRO A 505 10.75 24.79 -15.33
CA PRO A 505 10.32 24.75 -16.72
C PRO A 505 11.37 24.14 -17.66
N GLN A 506 12.67 24.39 -17.41
CA GLN A 506 13.76 23.82 -18.20
C GLN A 506 13.90 22.32 -17.96
N ILE A 507 13.81 21.86 -16.70
CA ILE A 507 13.85 20.45 -16.35
C ILE A 507 12.71 19.69 -17.06
N GLU A 508 11.49 20.20 -16.96
CA GLU A 508 10.31 19.57 -17.58
C GLU A 508 10.38 19.59 -19.10
N PHE A 509 10.90 20.67 -19.71
CA PHE A 509 11.14 20.72 -21.14
C PHE A 509 12.13 19.65 -21.61
N ILE A 510 13.29 19.51 -20.93
CA ILE A 510 14.29 18.50 -21.32
C ILE A 510 13.72 17.09 -21.13
N LYS A 511 13.04 16.80 -20.01
CA LYS A 511 12.39 15.50 -19.79
C LYS A 511 11.34 15.20 -20.88
N GLY A 512 10.44 16.14 -21.16
CA GLY A 512 9.40 15.97 -22.17
C GLY A 512 9.97 15.75 -23.57
N MET A 513 11.00 16.50 -23.96
CA MET A 513 11.68 16.28 -25.24
C MET A 513 12.33 14.90 -25.34
N ARG A 514 12.91 14.40 -24.25
CA ARG A 514 13.50 13.06 -24.21
C ARG A 514 12.44 11.97 -24.30
N GLU A 515 11.30 12.12 -23.64
CA GLU A 515 10.16 11.21 -23.76
C GLU A 515 9.62 11.15 -25.19
N ILE A 516 9.43 12.31 -25.84
CA ILE A 516 8.99 12.38 -27.24
C ILE A 516 9.98 11.67 -28.16
N LYS A 517 11.28 11.91 -28.00
CA LYS A 517 12.33 11.23 -28.78
C LYS A 517 12.30 9.72 -28.56
N MET A 518 12.14 9.27 -27.31
CA MET A 518 12.07 7.84 -26.97
C MET A 518 10.82 7.17 -27.55
N MET A 519 9.66 7.83 -27.46
CA MET A 519 8.40 7.33 -28.05
C MET A 519 8.49 7.24 -29.58
N ASN A 520 9.06 8.26 -30.23
CA ASN A 520 9.29 8.23 -31.67
C ASN A 520 10.22 7.08 -32.06
N ALA A 521 11.31 6.86 -31.32
CA ALA A 521 12.23 5.75 -31.54
C ALA A 521 11.55 4.38 -31.35
N MET A 522 10.73 4.21 -30.31
CA MET A 522 9.97 2.98 -30.08
C MET A 522 8.96 2.71 -31.21
N ASN A 523 8.28 3.74 -31.71
CA ASN A 523 7.38 3.61 -32.86
C ASN A 523 8.13 3.12 -34.11
N GLN A 524 9.33 3.66 -34.38
CA GLN A 524 10.20 3.16 -35.46
C GLN A 524 10.59 1.69 -35.23
N GLY A 525 10.86 1.28 -33.99
CA GLY A 525 11.12 -0.12 -33.64
C GLY A 525 9.94 -1.05 -33.93
N MET A 526 8.72 -0.63 -33.58
CA MET A 526 7.50 -1.39 -33.87
C MET A 526 7.27 -1.54 -35.38
N LEU A 527 7.44 -0.46 -36.14
CA LEU A 527 7.37 -0.50 -37.61
C LEU A 527 8.42 -1.43 -38.21
N SER A 528 9.65 -1.42 -37.67
CA SER A 528 10.71 -2.35 -38.10
C SER A 528 10.27 -3.82 -37.98
N VAL A 529 9.64 -4.20 -36.87
CA VAL A 529 9.12 -5.57 -36.66
C VAL A 529 8.02 -5.92 -37.66
N MET A 530 7.06 -5.01 -37.88
CA MET A 530 5.99 -5.23 -38.86
C MET A 530 6.54 -5.46 -40.27
N TYR A 531 7.43 -4.59 -40.74
CA TYR A 531 8.05 -4.72 -42.07
C TYR A 531 8.97 -5.95 -42.17
N SER A 532 9.63 -6.34 -41.07
CA SER A 532 10.41 -7.58 -41.03
C SER A 532 9.51 -8.81 -41.21
N GLY A 533 8.33 -8.82 -40.57
CA GLY A 533 7.34 -9.89 -40.74
C GLY A 533 6.82 -9.97 -42.17
N MET A 534 6.55 -8.83 -42.81
CA MET A 534 6.16 -8.77 -44.23
C MET A 534 7.25 -9.30 -45.15
N ASN A 535 8.52 -8.95 -44.90
CA ASN A 535 9.66 -9.50 -45.64
C ASN A 535 9.75 -11.02 -45.49
N SER A 536 9.68 -11.55 -44.26
CA SER A 536 9.72 -12.99 -44.00
C SER A 536 8.56 -13.73 -44.66
N PHE A 537 7.36 -13.15 -44.65
CA PHE A 537 6.20 -13.75 -45.32
C PHE A 537 6.41 -13.83 -46.83
N ALA A 538 6.79 -12.73 -47.47
CA ALA A 538 7.01 -12.67 -48.91
C ALA A 538 8.15 -13.58 -49.40
N ALA A 539 9.23 -13.70 -48.61
CA ALA A 539 10.34 -14.61 -48.86
C ALA A 539 9.89 -16.08 -48.83
N VAL A 540 9.13 -16.47 -47.79
CA VAL A 540 8.64 -17.85 -47.63
C VAL A 540 7.56 -18.20 -48.65
N SER A 541 6.72 -17.25 -49.05
CA SER A 541 5.69 -17.46 -50.08
C SER A 541 6.24 -17.47 -51.51
N GLY A 542 7.54 -17.20 -51.70
CA GLY A 542 8.17 -17.15 -53.02
C GLY A 542 7.65 -16.02 -53.92
N THR A 543 7.08 -14.97 -53.34
CA THR A 543 6.51 -13.83 -54.06
C THR A 543 7.51 -12.66 -54.19
N THR A 544 8.81 -12.95 -54.09
CA THR A 544 9.89 -11.98 -54.27
C THR A 544 10.12 -11.67 -55.75
N ASP A 545 10.56 -10.47 -56.08
CA ASP A 545 10.82 -10.03 -57.47
C ASP A 545 12.18 -10.50 -58.03
N GLY A 546 12.96 -11.23 -57.23
CA GLY A 546 14.26 -11.79 -57.61
C GLY A 546 15.43 -10.81 -57.53
N ASN A 547 15.19 -9.56 -57.11
CA ASN A 547 16.23 -8.55 -56.90
C ASN A 547 16.52 -8.37 -55.40
N LEU A 548 17.74 -7.90 -55.10
CA LEU A 548 18.09 -7.48 -53.75
C LEU A 548 17.84 -5.97 -53.60
N HIS A 549 17.15 -5.62 -52.52
CA HIS A 549 16.73 -4.26 -52.17
C HIS A 549 17.54 -3.77 -50.98
N GLY A 550 18.08 -2.55 -51.05
CA GLY A 550 18.87 -1.95 -49.97
C GLY A 550 20.05 -1.13 -50.45
N ASN A 551 21.05 -0.97 -49.58
CA ASN A 551 22.30 -0.29 -49.88
C ASN A 551 23.42 -0.72 -48.91
N SER A 552 24.63 -0.23 -49.11
CA SER A 552 25.81 -0.58 -48.30
C SER A 552 25.69 -0.22 -46.81
N SER A 553 24.82 0.71 -46.43
CA SER A 553 24.60 1.12 -45.03
C SER A 553 23.52 0.32 -44.31
N LEU A 554 22.56 -0.23 -45.06
CA LEU A 554 21.42 -1.00 -44.52
C LEU A 554 21.63 -2.51 -44.61
N GLY A 555 22.42 -2.97 -45.59
CA GLY A 555 22.43 -4.35 -46.05
C GLY A 555 21.49 -4.55 -47.25
N TRP A 556 21.51 -5.76 -47.81
CA TRP A 556 20.71 -6.16 -48.96
C TRP A 556 19.68 -7.20 -48.55
N TYR A 557 18.43 -7.02 -48.98
CA TYR A 557 17.28 -7.81 -48.56
C TYR A 557 16.47 -8.31 -49.76
N GLU A 558 15.76 -9.41 -49.60
CA GLU A 558 14.97 -10.05 -50.66
C GLU A 558 13.72 -9.26 -51.07
N THR A 559 13.32 -8.25 -50.28
CA THR A 559 12.19 -7.35 -50.58
C THR A 559 12.45 -5.91 -50.13
N GLU A 560 11.74 -4.95 -50.72
CA GLU A 560 11.70 -3.54 -50.26
C GLU A 560 11.27 -3.40 -48.79
N HIS A 561 10.42 -4.30 -48.30
CA HIS A 561 10.00 -4.34 -46.90
C HIS A 561 11.17 -4.69 -45.96
N GLY A 562 12.09 -5.56 -46.39
CA GLY A 562 13.30 -5.89 -45.63
C GLY A 562 14.23 -4.68 -45.50
N ALA A 563 14.46 -3.96 -46.61
CA ALA A 563 15.24 -2.71 -46.60
C ALA A 563 14.59 -1.62 -45.72
N THR A 564 13.26 -1.48 -45.81
CA THR A 564 12.49 -0.55 -44.96
C THR A 564 12.60 -0.92 -43.49
N SER A 565 12.47 -2.21 -43.14
CA SER A 565 12.64 -2.69 -41.77
C SER A 565 14.00 -2.34 -41.17
N ALA A 566 15.07 -2.52 -41.96
CA ALA A 566 16.44 -2.19 -41.56
C ALA A 566 16.63 -0.68 -41.34
N GLN A 567 16.06 0.15 -42.22
CA GLN A 567 16.09 1.61 -42.07
C GLN A 567 15.36 2.06 -40.80
N MET A 568 14.15 1.52 -40.53
CA MET A 568 13.39 1.83 -39.32
C MET A 568 14.14 1.39 -38.05
N ARG A 569 14.89 0.28 -38.11
CA ARG A 569 15.75 -0.19 -37.00
C ARG A 569 16.91 0.77 -36.73
N ASN A 570 17.58 1.26 -37.77
CA ASN A 570 18.63 2.26 -37.62
C ASN A 570 18.08 3.57 -37.06
N ASN A 571 16.90 4.01 -37.52
CA ASN A 571 16.21 5.18 -36.98
C ASN A 571 15.84 5.01 -35.50
N MET A 572 15.38 3.82 -35.09
CA MET A 572 15.14 3.49 -33.68
C MET A 572 16.43 3.62 -32.86
N GLN A 573 17.53 3.01 -33.30
CA GLN A 573 18.80 3.07 -32.58
C GLN A 573 19.33 4.51 -32.46
N ALA A 574 19.30 5.26 -33.56
CA ALA A 574 19.71 6.66 -33.57
C ALA A 574 18.81 7.53 -32.67
N GLY A 575 17.48 7.33 -32.73
CA GLY A 575 16.52 8.05 -31.87
C GLY A 575 16.69 7.71 -30.38
N MET A 576 17.00 6.46 -30.04
CA MET A 576 17.32 6.05 -28.66
C MET A 576 18.64 6.66 -28.16
N ALA A 577 19.65 6.77 -29.03
CA ALA A 577 20.91 7.45 -28.69
C ALA A 577 20.70 8.96 -28.51
N ASP A 578 19.92 9.61 -29.39
CA ASP A 578 19.61 11.05 -29.29
C ASP A 578 18.74 11.38 -28.05
N ALA A 579 17.85 10.48 -27.64
CA ALA A 579 17.09 10.61 -26.39
C ALA A 579 17.95 10.47 -25.13
N ASN A 580 19.16 9.88 -25.24
CA ASN A 580 20.09 9.60 -24.15
C ASN A 580 21.39 10.39 -24.27
N ARG A 581 21.36 11.55 -24.93
CA ARG A 581 22.53 12.40 -25.06
C ARG A 581 23.10 12.86 -23.73
N ALA A 582 24.43 12.83 -23.62
CA ALA A 582 25.14 13.16 -22.39
C ALA A 582 24.99 14.63 -21.97
N ASP A 583 24.86 15.56 -22.92
CA ASP A 583 24.68 16.99 -22.63
C ASP A 583 23.33 17.29 -21.97
N ASP A 584 22.25 16.66 -22.42
CA ASP A 584 20.93 16.77 -21.76
C ASP A 584 20.99 16.24 -20.33
N TRP A 585 21.70 15.14 -20.09
CA TRP A 585 21.91 14.58 -18.75
C TRP A 585 22.73 15.50 -17.84
N VAL A 586 23.82 16.08 -18.36
CA VAL A 586 24.65 17.04 -17.61
C VAL A 586 23.83 18.28 -17.26
N ARG A 587 23.05 18.81 -18.21
CA ARG A 587 22.19 19.96 -17.99
C ARG A 587 21.11 19.67 -16.95
N LEU A 588 20.44 18.52 -17.03
CA LEU A 588 19.48 18.07 -16.03
C LEU A 588 20.12 17.96 -14.64
N ALA A 589 21.32 17.39 -14.54
CA ALA A 589 22.04 17.26 -13.27
C ALA A 589 22.40 18.62 -12.67
N GLN A 590 22.85 19.59 -13.48
CA GLN A 590 23.10 20.96 -13.06
C GLN A 590 21.84 21.64 -12.53
N LEU A 591 20.75 21.63 -13.31
CA LEU A 591 19.48 22.25 -12.91
C LEU A 591 18.91 21.61 -11.63
N THR A 592 19.02 20.29 -11.51
CA THR A 592 18.61 19.54 -10.31
C THR A 592 19.45 19.92 -9.09
N THR A 593 20.75 20.21 -9.28
CA THR A 593 21.63 20.66 -8.21
C THR A 593 21.20 22.04 -7.69
N ILE A 594 20.90 22.98 -8.60
CA ILE A 594 20.39 24.31 -8.24
C ILE A 594 19.07 24.19 -7.48
N TRP A 595 18.15 23.32 -7.92
CA TRP A 595 16.90 23.07 -7.21
C TRP A 595 17.12 22.50 -5.79
N LYS A 596 18.07 21.57 -5.63
CA LYS A 596 18.41 20.98 -4.33
C LYS A 596 18.97 21.99 -3.32
N GLU A 597 19.47 23.15 -3.75
CA GLU A 597 19.92 24.19 -2.82
C GLU A 597 18.77 24.82 -2.02
N VAL A 598 17.53 24.73 -2.54
CA VAL A 598 16.31 25.33 -1.95
C VAL A 598 15.28 24.29 -1.47
N GLU A 599 15.62 23.01 -1.53
CA GLU A 599 14.93 21.91 -0.82
C GLU A 599 15.78 21.43 0.36
#